data_AF-A0A934FYB2-F1
#
_entry.id   AF-A0A934FYB2-F1
#
_cell.length_a   1.000
_cell.length_b   1.000
_cell.length_c   1.000
_cell.angle_alpha   90.00
_cell.angle_beta   90.00
_cell.angle_gamma   90.00
#
_symmetry.space_group_name_H-M   'P 1'
#
loop_
_entity.id
_entity.type
_entity.pdbx_description
1 polymer ?
#
loop_
_entity_poly.entity_id
_entity_poly.type
_entity_poly.pdbx_seq_one_letter_code
_entity_poly.pdbx_strand_id
1 'polypeptide(L)'
;MSNQGREILDEFVKEFEISFAPSVPRIVKNGDKHAGAAWSKYLSEWVVEKLDYNLYCFELPMSDESRSPRLDAAIWRNKKDRKGPMDLAIEWEWDSNKVEKKFPYGDFNKLLSQSVAAKVGLAIIQTRIDGRRGIKQAEKTVSNIKKFYKENRKDNRPVGVIEIRRVSTKPECEFQCRFHDLNNENGEMSESKELEMKHPLRYP
;
A
#
# COMPACT_ATOMS: atom_id res chain seq x y z
N MET A 1 -11.22 -18.84 11.15
CA MET A 1 -10.84 -17.51 10.66
C MET A 1 -12.06 -16.87 10.04
N SER A 2 -12.35 -15.58 10.25
CA SER A 2 -13.43 -14.95 9.48
C SER A 2 -12.95 -14.73 8.05
N ASN A 3 -13.49 -15.48 7.09
CA ASN A 3 -13.21 -15.31 5.66
C ASN A 3 -13.38 -13.86 5.17
N GLN A 4 -14.20 -13.08 5.88
CA GLN A 4 -14.49 -11.68 5.59
C GLN A 4 -13.25 -10.80 5.41
N GLY A 5 -12.21 -10.93 6.25
CA GLY A 5 -11.00 -10.11 6.09
C GLY A 5 -10.26 -10.43 4.79
N ARG A 6 -10.22 -11.72 4.41
CA ARG A 6 -9.58 -12.14 3.16
C ARG A 6 -10.36 -11.65 1.95
N GLU A 7 -11.68 -11.79 1.98
CA GLU A 7 -12.58 -11.29 0.93
C GLU A 7 -12.40 -9.78 0.71
N ILE A 8 -12.33 -8.99 1.79
CA ILE A 8 -12.08 -7.53 1.71
C ILE A 8 -10.73 -7.23 1.02
N LEU A 9 -9.66 -7.95 1.40
CA LEU A 9 -8.34 -7.74 0.81
C LEU A 9 -8.34 -8.08 -0.68
N ASP A 10 -8.90 -9.24 -1.05
CA ASP A 10 -8.95 -9.71 -2.43
C ASP A 10 -9.81 -8.78 -3.31
N GLU A 11 -10.95 -8.29 -2.81
CA GLU A 11 -11.79 -7.31 -3.50
C GLU A 11 -11.05 -5.98 -3.74
N PHE A 12 -10.37 -5.46 -2.72
CA PHE A 12 -9.62 -4.21 -2.86
C PHE A 12 -8.48 -4.35 -3.88
N VAL A 13 -7.71 -5.44 -3.80
CA VAL A 13 -6.60 -5.68 -4.73
C VAL A 13 -7.10 -5.81 -6.16
N LYS A 14 -8.25 -6.48 -6.37
CA LYS A 14 -8.88 -6.59 -7.67
C LYS A 14 -9.36 -5.23 -8.20
N GLU A 15 -10.01 -4.42 -7.37
CA GLU A 15 -10.44 -3.08 -7.79
C GLU A 15 -9.24 -2.21 -8.13
N PHE A 16 -8.18 -2.26 -7.31
CA PHE A 16 -6.92 -1.58 -7.58
C PHE A 16 -6.33 -2.02 -8.93
N GLU A 17 -6.25 -3.33 -9.20
CA GLU A 17 -5.74 -3.86 -10.47
C GLU A 17 -6.52 -3.33 -11.69
N ILE A 18 -7.86 -3.28 -11.60
CA ILE A 18 -8.73 -2.85 -12.71
C ILE A 18 -8.65 -1.35 -12.96
N SER A 19 -8.59 -0.55 -11.89
CA SER A 19 -8.80 0.90 -11.95
C SER A 19 -7.53 1.72 -11.76
N PHE A 20 -6.38 1.09 -11.50
CA PHE A 20 -5.11 1.78 -11.31
C PHE A 20 -4.58 2.40 -12.61
N ALA A 21 -5.01 3.62 -12.88
CA ALA A 21 -4.64 4.42 -14.05
C ALA A 21 -4.43 5.89 -13.63
N PRO A 22 -3.35 6.21 -12.90
CA PRO A 22 -3.04 7.58 -12.49
C PRO A 22 -3.00 8.52 -13.69
N SER A 23 -3.85 9.55 -13.64
CA SER A 23 -3.78 10.67 -14.58
C SER A 23 -2.44 11.37 -14.41
N VAL A 24 -1.60 11.31 -15.45
CA VAL A 24 -0.23 11.84 -15.56
C VAL A 24 0.12 12.90 -14.49
N PRO A 25 0.87 12.53 -13.44
CA PRO A 25 1.65 13.49 -12.68
C PRO A 25 2.62 14.21 -13.63
N ARG A 26 2.35 15.47 -13.94
CA ARG A 26 3.37 16.35 -14.55
C ARG A 26 4.57 16.33 -13.61
N ILE A 27 5.66 15.68 -13.99
CA ILE A 27 6.90 15.67 -13.22
C ILE A 27 7.43 17.11 -13.22
N VAL A 28 7.11 17.86 -12.15
CA VAL A 28 7.70 19.18 -11.92
C VAL A 28 9.14 18.95 -11.48
N LYS A 29 10.07 19.70 -12.09
CA LYS A 29 11.55 19.61 -12.12
C LYS A 29 12.35 19.21 -10.85
N ASN A 30 11.70 18.92 -9.71
CA ASN A 30 12.30 18.50 -8.44
C ASN A 30 11.93 17.05 -8.02
N GLY A 31 12.31 16.08 -8.86
CA GLY A 31 12.89 14.79 -8.45
C GLY A 31 12.00 13.71 -7.83
N ASP A 32 11.53 13.88 -6.58
CA ASP A 32 10.90 12.80 -5.80
C ASP A 32 9.75 13.31 -4.88
N LYS A 33 9.87 14.51 -4.28
CA LYS A 33 8.83 15.06 -3.38
C LYS A 33 7.51 15.35 -4.12
N HIS A 34 7.58 15.82 -5.36
CA HIS A 34 6.39 16.09 -6.16
C HIS A 34 5.73 14.81 -6.69
N ALA A 35 6.51 13.75 -6.92
CA ALA A 35 5.97 12.45 -7.31
C ALA A 35 5.18 11.82 -6.15
N GLY A 36 5.71 11.86 -4.93
CA GLY A 36 4.99 11.36 -3.74
C GLY A 36 3.69 12.11 -3.47
N ALA A 37 3.70 13.45 -3.56
CA ALA A 37 2.47 14.23 -3.39
C ALA A 37 1.42 13.91 -4.48
N ALA A 38 1.84 13.69 -5.72
CA ALA A 38 0.93 13.29 -6.80
C ALA A 38 0.36 11.88 -6.58
N TRP A 39 1.17 10.94 -6.10
CA TRP A 39 0.71 9.60 -5.75
C TRP A 39 -0.27 9.60 -4.58
N SER A 40 0.03 10.34 -3.50
CA SER A 40 -0.91 10.53 -2.40
C SER A 40 -2.21 11.14 -2.89
N LYS A 41 -2.16 12.19 -3.72
CA LYS A 41 -3.36 12.81 -4.28
C LYS A 41 -4.18 11.80 -5.10
N TYR A 42 -3.53 11.10 -6.03
CA TYR A 42 -4.18 10.09 -6.86
C TYR A 42 -4.84 9.00 -6.01
N LEU A 43 -4.15 8.47 -5.01
CA LEU A 43 -4.71 7.43 -4.16
C LEU A 43 -5.84 7.94 -3.27
N SER A 44 -5.74 9.17 -2.76
CA SER A 44 -6.85 9.79 -2.06
C SER A 44 -8.08 9.88 -2.96
N GLU A 45 -7.94 10.43 -4.18
CA GLU A 45 -9.04 10.52 -5.15
C GLU A 45 -9.58 9.14 -5.53
N TRP A 46 -8.69 8.18 -5.79
CA TRP A 46 -9.05 6.80 -6.12
C TRP A 46 -9.84 6.10 -4.99
N VAL A 47 -9.42 6.27 -3.72
CA VAL A 47 -10.15 5.75 -2.55
C VAL A 47 -11.57 6.33 -2.48
N VAL A 48 -11.75 7.60 -2.83
CA VAL A 48 -13.07 8.25 -2.84
C VAL A 48 -13.93 7.76 -4.01
N GLU A 49 -13.35 7.68 -5.21
CA GLU A 49 -14.10 7.46 -6.45
C GLU A 49 -14.43 5.99 -6.74
N LYS A 50 -13.49 5.08 -6.44
CA LYS A 50 -13.55 3.69 -6.94
C LYS A 50 -14.10 2.70 -5.95
N LEU A 51 -13.99 3.02 -4.66
CA LEU A 51 -14.26 2.00 -3.67
C LEU A 51 -15.74 1.87 -3.29
N ASP A 52 -16.63 2.73 -3.80
CA ASP A 52 -18.09 2.73 -3.49
C ASP A 52 -18.39 2.51 -1.99
N TYR A 53 -17.45 2.89 -1.13
CA TYR A 53 -17.55 2.69 0.29
C TYR A 53 -18.17 3.95 0.88
N ASN A 54 -19.29 3.74 1.57
CA ASN A 54 -20.08 4.81 2.18
C ASN A 54 -19.28 5.69 3.16
N LEU A 55 -18.11 5.24 3.65
CA LEU A 55 -17.35 5.98 4.64
C LEU A 55 -15.84 5.70 4.63
N TYR A 56 -15.06 6.78 4.51
CA TYR A 56 -13.59 6.78 4.63
C TYR A 56 -13.10 7.92 5.54
N CYS A 57 -11.85 7.84 5.98
CA CYS A 57 -11.12 8.90 6.67
C CYS A 57 -9.66 8.86 6.26
N PHE A 58 -9.12 10.01 5.84
CA PHE A 58 -7.67 10.19 5.75
C PHE A 58 -7.11 10.69 7.08
N GLU A 59 -5.84 10.41 7.36
CA GLU A 59 -5.13 10.92 8.54
C GLU A 59 -5.84 10.59 9.87
N LEU A 60 -6.39 9.36 9.98
CA LEU A 60 -7.14 8.93 11.16
C LEU A 60 -6.17 8.72 12.34
N PRO A 61 -6.33 9.43 13.47
CA PRO A 61 -5.53 9.18 14.68
C PRO A 61 -5.75 7.76 15.19
N MET A 62 -4.66 7.09 15.60
CA MET A 62 -4.71 5.73 16.15
C MET A 62 -5.20 5.70 17.62
N SER A 63 -5.26 6.85 18.28
CA SER A 63 -5.81 7.06 19.61
C SER A 63 -6.27 8.51 19.77
N ASP A 64 -7.05 8.80 20.81
CA ASP A 64 -7.57 10.14 21.12
C ASP A 64 -6.48 11.10 21.64
N GLU A 65 -5.25 10.63 21.81
CA GLU A 65 -4.13 11.46 22.24
C GLU A 65 -3.73 12.47 21.15
N SER A 66 -3.48 13.71 21.56
CA SER A 66 -3.19 14.83 20.64
C SER A 66 -1.96 14.65 19.76
N ARG A 67 -1.07 13.71 20.11
CA ARG A 67 0.15 13.37 19.35
C ARG A 67 0.16 11.93 18.83
N SER A 68 -1.00 11.29 18.78
CA SER A 68 -1.12 9.94 18.26
C SER A 68 -0.67 9.87 16.80
N PRO A 69 0.10 8.84 16.40
CA PRO A 69 0.33 8.54 15.00
C PRO A 69 -0.99 8.39 14.24
N ARG A 70 -0.96 8.68 12.95
CA ARG A 70 -2.16 8.66 12.09
C ARG A 70 -2.01 7.61 11.01
N LEU A 71 -3.12 6.95 10.69
CA LEU A 71 -3.24 6.12 9.49
C LEU A 71 -3.41 7.01 8.27
N ASP A 72 -2.77 6.67 7.16
CA ASP A 72 -2.94 7.41 5.91
C ASP A 72 -4.40 7.35 5.44
N ALA A 73 -5.01 6.16 5.46
CA ALA A 73 -6.45 6.02 5.24
C ALA A 73 -7.10 4.87 6.04
N ALA A 74 -8.36 5.08 6.41
CA ALA A 74 -9.23 4.09 7.05
C ALA A 74 -10.58 4.03 6.34
N ILE A 75 -11.08 2.81 6.12
CA ILE A 75 -12.26 2.54 5.28
C ILE A 75 -13.25 1.66 6.03
N TRP A 76 -14.54 2.00 5.93
CA TRP A 76 -15.66 1.21 6.43
C TRP A 76 -16.65 0.90 5.29
N ARG A 77 -16.76 -0.37 4.94
CA ARG A 77 -17.71 -0.89 3.96
C ARG A 77 -19.10 -0.89 4.57
N ASN A 78 -20.09 -0.42 3.81
CA ASN A 78 -21.52 -0.55 4.16
C ASN A 78 -21.89 0.03 5.54
N LYS A 79 -21.15 1.03 6.04
CA LYS A 79 -21.49 1.75 7.28
C LYS A 79 -21.91 3.19 6.99
N LYS A 80 -22.87 3.67 7.77
CA LYS A 80 -23.31 5.07 7.76
C LYS A 80 -22.56 5.95 8.77
N ASP A 81 -21.88 5.35 9.75
CA ASP A 81 -21.06 6.05 10.75
C ASP A 81 -19.77 5.26 11.09
N ARG A 82 -18.79 5.94 11.70
CA ARG A 82 -17.45 5.37 12.01
C ARG A 82 -17.45 4.50 13.27
N LYS A 83 -18.57 3.84 13.59
CA LYS A 83 -18.69 3.03 14.80
C LYS A 83 -18.18 1.60 14.57
N GLY A 84 -17.27 1.17 15.43
CA GLY A 84 -16.67 -0.16 15.43
C GLY A 84 -15.50 -0.33 14.44
N PRO A 85 -14.97 -1.56 14.30
CA PRO A 85 -13.76 -1.82 13.53
C PRO A 85 -13.89 -1.36 12.07
N MET A 86 -12.79 -0.83 11.53
CA MET A 86 -12.65 -0.51 10.11
C MET A 86 -12.50 -1.80 9.29
N ASP A 87 -12.95 -1.78 8.05
CA ASP A 87 -12.80 -2.93 7.16
C ASP A 87 -11.38 -2.99 6.59
N LEU A 88 -10.80 -1.83 6.28
CA LEU A 88 -9.44 -1.73 5.73
C LEU A 88 -8.68 -0.52 6.31
N ALA A 89 -7.46 -0.77 6.79
CA ALA A 89 -6.47 0.25 7.15
C ALA A 89 -5.38 0.29 6.07
N ILE A 90 -4.99 1.50 5.64
CA ILE A 90 -4.00 1.72 4.58
C ILE A 90 -2.86 2.59 5.09
N GLU A 91 -1.65 2.20 4.72
CA GLU A 91 -0.41 2.97 4.85
C GLU A 91 0.32 3.01 3.52
N TRP A 92 0.95 4.12 3.18
CA TRP A 92 1.72 4.25 1.95
C TRP A 92 3.03 5.03 2.11
N GLU A 93 4.03 4.70 1.29
CA GLU A 93 5.31 5.42 1.27
C GLU A 93 5.90 5.46 -0.15
N TRP A 94 6.28 6.68 -0.56
CA TRP A 94 6.72 7.00 -1.93
C TRP A 94 8.25 7.15 -2.03
N ASP A 95 8.90 7.51 -0.93
CA ASP A 95 10.35 7.64 -0.89
C ASP A 95 10.99 6.26 -0.76
N SER A 96 11.42 5.72 -1.89
CA SER A 96 12.14 4.44 -1.99
C SER A 96 13.27 4.25 -0.96
N ASN A 97 13.95 5.31 -0.52
CA ASN A 97 14.99 5.20 0.51
C ASN A 97 14.40 5.02 1.90
N LYS A 98 13.26 5.66 2.19
CA LYS A 98 12.50 5.43 3.42
C LYS A 98 11.81 4.08 3.42
N VAL A 99 11.27 3.63 2.29
CA VAL A 99 10.66 2.29 2.18
C VAL A 99 11.67 1.22 2.62
N GLU A 100 12.92 1.26 2.16
CA GLU A 100 13.92 0.26 2.55
C GLU A 100 14.31 0.32 4.04
N LYS A 101 14.45 1.54 4.59
CA LYS A 101 15.14 1.75 5.89
C LYS A 101 14.23 2.04 7.07
N LYS A 102 13.07 2.65 6.85
CA LYS A 102 12.24 3.26 7.90
C LYS A 102 10.80 2.75 7.88
N PHE A 103 10.22 2.53 6.70
CA PHE A 103 8.81 2.16 6.56
C PHE A 103 8.40 0.92 7.37
N PRO A 104 9.17 -0.20 7.39
CA PRO A 104 8.79 -1.37 8.20
C PRO A 104 8.63 -1.05 9.68
N TYR A 105 9.54 -0.25 10.24
CA TYR A 105 9.58 0.09 11.67
C TYR A 105 8.71 1.30 12.04
N GLY A 106 8.30 2.09 11.05
CA GLY A 106 7.46 3.27 11.20
C GLY A 106 6.05 2.98 10.73
N ASP A 107 5.72 3.45 9.53
CA ASP A 107 4.33 3.48 9.08
C ASP A 107 3.71 2.09 8.92
N PHE A 108 4.44 1.12 8.39
CA PHE A 108 3.95 -0.26 8.28
C PHE A 108 3.60 -0.89 9.63
N ASN A 109 4.35 -0.57 10.69
CA ASN A 109 4.10 -1.09 12.03
C ASN A 109 2.74 -0.62 12.59
N LYS A 110 2.21 0.52 12.12
CA LYS A 110 0.85 0.96 12.47
C LYS A 110 -0.18 -0.11 12.11
N LEU A 111 -0.07 -0.72 10.92
CA LEU A 111 -0.96 -1.79 10.46
C LEU A 111 -0.93 -3.05 11.32
N LEU A 112 0.15 -3.26 12.11
CA LEU A 112 0.31 -4.43 12.98
C LEU A 112 -0.05 -4.14 14.43
N SER A 113 -0.30 -2.86 14.77
CA SER A 113 -0.66 -2.44 16.11
C SER A 113 -2.05 -2.98 16.50
N GLN A 114 -2.18 -3.40 17.76
CA GLN A 114 -3.46 -3.77 18.36
C GLN A 114 -4.41 -2.57 18.53
N SER A 115 -3.89 -1.34 18.54
CA SER A 115 -4.71 -0.12 18.57
C SER A 115 -5.45 0.13 17.24
N VAL A 116 -4.98 -0.46 16.13
CA VAL A 116 -5.66 -0.37 14.84
C VAL A 116 -6.73 -1.46 14.77
N ALA A 117 -7.95 -1.11 15.19
CA ALA A 117 -9.12 -1.96 15.09
C ALA A 117 -9.60 -2.08 13.63
N ALA A 118 -8.89 -2.85 12.81
CA ALA A 118 -9.21 -3.13 11.41
C ALA A 118 -9.38 -4.62 11.14
N LYS A 119 -10.18 -4.99 10.13
CA LYS A 119 -10.28 -6.37 9.63
C LYS A 119 -9.13 -6.74 8.68
N VAL A 120 -8.53 -5.75 8.00
CA VAL A 120 -7.46 -5.91 7.00
C VAL A 120 -6.46 -4.75 7.12
N GLY A 121 -5.19 -5.04 6.89
CA GLY A 121 -4.16 -4.02 6.67
C GLY A 121 -3.64 -4.07 5.23
N LEU A 122 -3.33 -2.91 4.64
CA LEU A 122 -2.72 -2.83 3.32
C LEU A 122 -1.64 -1.76 3.29
N ALA A 123 -0.45 -2.15 2.88
CA ALA A 123 0.63 -1.22 2.59
C ALA A 123 0.72 -0.95 1.09
N ILE A 124 0.97 0.29 0.67
CA ILE A 124 1.25 0.65 -0.72
C ILE A 124 2.61 1.34 -0.78
N ILE A 125 3.61 0.71 -1.41
CA ILE A 125 4.99 1.20 -1.40
C ILE A 125 5.50 1.48 -2.80
N GLN A 126 6.41 2.45 -2.92
CA GLN A 126 7.15 2.66 -4.16
C GLN A 126 8.58 2.10 -4.10
N THR A 127 8.91 1.20 -5.02
CA THR A 127 10.28 0.71 -5.24
C THR A 127 10.79 1.13 -6.61
N ARG A 128 12.09 0.92 -6.84
CA ARG A 128 12.78 1.39 -8.06
C ARG A 128 13.81 0.36 -8.52
N ILE A 129 13.78 0.02 -9.81
CA ILE A 129 14.79 -0.82 -10.49
C ILE A 129 15.41 -0.09 -11.69
N ASP A 130 15.20 1.22 -11.76
CA ASP A 130 15.60 2.09 -12.86
C ASP A 130 16.98 2.75 -12.61
N GLY A 131 17.70 3.09 -13.69
CA GLY A 131 19.01 3.76 -13.61
C GLY A 131 20.10 2.89 -12.98
N ARG A 132 20.77 3.39 -11.93
CA ARG A 132 21.83 2.66 -11.18
C ARG A 132 21.26 1.69 -10.14
N ARG A 133 19.94 1.68 -9.91
CA ARG A 133 19.31 0.82 -8.89
C ARG A 133 18.95 -0.52 -9.52
N GLY A 134 19.47 -1.60 -8.95
CA GLY A 134 19.19 -2.94 -9.42
C GLY A 134 17.97 -3.55 -8.74
N ILE A 135 17.43 -4.61 -9.36
CA ILE A 135 16.33 -5.46 -8.86
C ILE A 135 16.51 -5.84 -7.38
N LYS A 136 17.76 -6.08 -6.96
CA LYS A 136 18.13 -6.46 -5.58
C LYS A 136 17.61 -5.50 -4.51
N GLN A 137 17.51 -4.19 -4.77
CA GLN A 137 17.03 -3.24 -3.76
C GLN A 137 15.53 -3.39 -3.52
N ALA A 138 14.74 -3.55 -4.59
CA ALA A 138 13.31 -3.76 -4.50
C ALA A 138 12.98 -5.09 -3.79
N GLU A 139 13.67 -6.17 -4.18
CA GLU A 139 13.52 -7.50 -3.55
C GLU A 139 13.88 -7.48 -2.07
N LYS A 140 15.01 -6.85 -1.70
CA LYS A 140 15.44 -6.69 -0.32
C LYS A 140 14.41 -5.91 0.50
N THR A 141 13.81 -4.86 -0.08
CA THR A 141 12.78 -4.06 0.58
C THR A 141 11.56 -4.90 0.94
N VAL A 142 11.02 -5.65 -0.03
CA VAL A 142 9.87 -6.55 0.20
C VAL A 142 10.24 -7.67 1.19
N SER A 143 11.44 -8.23 1.08
CA SER A 143 11.94 -9.25 2.01
C SER A 143 12.01 -8.73 3.45
N ASN A 144 12.49 -7.51 3.66
CA ASN A 144 12.53 -6.87 4.97
C ASN A 144 11.13 -6.66 5.56
N ILE A 145 10.16 -6.22 4.74
CA ILE A 145 8.76 -6.06 5.18
C ILE A 145 8.17 -7.43 5.59
N LYS A 146 8.37 -8.47 4.77
CA LYS A 146 7.91 -9.84 5.07
C LYS A 146 8.53 -10.36 6.37
N LYS A 147 9.84 -10.17 6.56
CA LYS A 147 10.54 -10.54 7.81
C LYS A 147 9.97 -9.79 9.01
N PHE A 148 9.85 -8.47 8.91
CA PHE A 148 9.32 -7.64 9.98
C PHE A 148 7.89 -8.04 10.35
N TYR A 149 7.02 -8.28 9.36
CA TYR A 149 5.66 -8.77 9.58
C TYR A 149 5.64 -10.08 10.39
N LYS A 150 6.43 -11.08 9.99
CA LYS A 150 6.50 -12.38 10.69
C LYS A 150 6.93 -12.22 12.15
N GLU A 151 7.86 -11.31 12.43
CA GLU A 151 8.39 -11.06 13.77
C GLU A 151 7.44 -10.24 14.65
N ASN A 152 6.58 -9.39 14.07
CA ASN A 152 5.85 -8.37 14.81
C ASN A 152 4.32 -8.50 14.79
N ARG A 153 3.73 -9.33 13.91
CA ARG A 153 2.27 -9.51 13.86
C ARG A 153 1.72 -9.92 15.23
N LYS A 154 0.63 -9.28 15.65
CA LYS A 154 -0.01 -9.50 16.97
C LYS A 154 -1.31 -10.30 16.89
N ASP A 155 -1.82 -10.50 15.68
CA ASP A 155 -3.07 -11.19 15.40
C ASP A 155 -3.00 -11.90 14.03
N ASN A 156 -4.10 -12.56 13.65
CA ASN A 156 -4.23 -13.29 12.38
C ASN A 156 -4.89 -12.45 11.27
N ARG A 157 -4.92 -11.12 11.39
CA ARG A 157 -5.48 -10.23 10.37
C ARG A 157 -4.75 -10.41 9.04
N PRO A 158 -5.47 -10.47 7.91
CA PRO A 158 -4.86 -10.36 6.59
C PRO A 158 -4.15 -9.03 6.39
N VAL A 159 -2.89 -9.08 5.97
CA VAL A 159 -2.09 -7.92 5.60
C VAL A 159 -1.47 -8.14 4.22
N GLY A 160 -1.66 -7.17 3.33
CA GLY A 160 -1.09 -7.17 1.98
C GLY A 160 -0.11 -6.02 1.76
N VAL A 161 0.73 -6.14 0.75
CA VAL A 161 1.58 -5.05 0.24
C VAL A 161 1.39 -4.92 -1.27
N ILE A 162 0.96 -3.76 -1.73
CA ILE A 162 1.03 -3.37 -3.14
C ILE A 162 2.36 -2.64 -3.35
N GLU A 163 3.20 -3.19 -4.21
CA GLU A 163 4.46 -2.59 -4.63
C GLU A 163 4.28 -1.93 -5.99
N ILE A 164 4.41 -0.61 -6.05
CA ILE A 164 4.48 0.18 -7.28
C ILE A 164 5.96 0.35 -7.63
N ARG A 165 6.45 -0.46 -8.55
CA ARG A 165 7.86 -0.52 -8.95
C ARG A 165 8.10 0.32 -10.19
N ARG A 166 8.94 1.35 -10.10
CA ARG A 166 9.44 2.08 -11.27
C ARG A 166 10.50 1.24 -12.00
N VAL A 167 10.29 1.01 -13.30
CA VAL A 167 11.14 0.15 -14.14
C VAL A 167 11.95 0.90 -15.20
N SER A 168 11.63 2.17 -15.49
CA SER A 168 12.34 2.98 -16.49
C SER A 168 12.52 4.44 -16.08
N THR A 169 13.67 5.02 -16.47
CA THR A 169 13.99 6.47 -16.46
C THR A 169 14.10 7.06 -17.87
N LYS A 170 13.78 6.30 -18.94
CA LYS A 170 13.72 6.86 -20.31
C LYS A 170 12.66 7.99 -20.35
N PRO A 171 12.57 8.83 -21.40
CA PRO A 171 11.69 10.01 -21.39
C PRO A 171 10.27 9.70 -20.91
N GLU A 172 9.82 8.46 -21.08
CA GLU A 172 8.66 7.91 -20.40
C GLU A 172 9.03 7.08 -19.16
N CYS A 173 8.63 7.50 -17.94
CA CYS A 173 8.75 6.64 -16.76
C CYS A 173 7.76 5.49 -16.87
N GLU A 174 8.19 4.27 -16.59
CA GLU A 174 7.33 3.08 -16.59
C GLU A 174 7.20 2.49 -15.19
N PHE A 175 6.01 2.01 -14.85
CA PHE A 175 5.70 1.40 -13.56
C PHE A 175 5.06 0.02 -13.72
N GLN A 176 5.42 -0.90 -12.83
CA GLN A 176 4.80 -2.21 -12.63
C GLN A 176 4.23 -2.28 -11.22
N CYS A 177 3.01 -2.80 -11.06
CA CYS A 177 2.47 -3.09 -9.73
C CYS A 177 2.66 -4.56 -9.38
N ARG A 178 2.81 -4.89 -8.10
CA ARG A 178 2.88 -6.27 -7.61
C ARG A 178 2.12 -6.37 -6.30
N PHE A 179 1.40 -7.47 -6.09
CA PHE A 179 0.76 -7.73 -4.80
C PHE A 179 1.51 -8.82 -4.04
N HIS A 180 1.83 -8.52 -2.78
CA HIS A 180 2.47 -9.44 -1.86
C HIS A 180 1.52 -9.71 -0.69
N ASP A 181 0.92 -10.88 -0.69
CA ASP A 181 0.14 -11.39 0.43
C ASP A 181 1.10 -11.84 1.55
N LEU A 182 0.99 -11.23 2.74
CA LEU A 182 1.86 -11.54 3.87
C LEU A 182 1.35 -12.73 4.71
N ASN A 183 0.10 -13.16 4.52
CA ASN A 183 -0.53 -14.23 5.29
C ASN A 183 -0.37 -15.61 4.64
N ASN A 184 0.16 -15.68 3.43
CA ASN A 184 0.45 -16.94 2.76
C ASN A 184 1.70 -17.59 3.40
N GLU A 185 1.48 -18.40 4.43
CA GLU A 185 2.53 -19.06 5.23
C GLU A 185 3.14 -20.30 4.56
N ASN A 186 2.57 -20.79 3.45
CA ASN A 186 2.92 -22.09 2.94
C ASN A 186 4.30 -22.22 2.30
N GLY A 187 5.13 -21.18 2.24
CA GLY A 187 6.57 -21.29 1.95
C GLY A 187 6.94 -21.87 0.56
N GLU A 188 5.99 -22.46 -0.15
CA GLU A 188 5.99 -22.57 -1.57
C GLU A 188 6.13 -21.15 -2.08
N MET A 189 7.06 -20.97 -3.01
CA MET A 189 6.98 -19.91 -3.99
C MET A 189 5.69 -20.09 -4.82
N SER A 190 4.53 -20.19 -4.18
CA SER A 190 3.26 -19.78 -4.75
C SER A 190 3.45 -18.29 -4.96
N GLU A 191 4.05 -18.05 -6.13
CA GLU A 191 4.12 -16.83 -6.90
C GLU A 191 3.44 -15.73 -6.11
N SER A 192 4.23 -14.74 -5.63
CA SER A 192 3.68 -13.39 -5.56
C SER A 192 2.80 -13.28 -6.79
N LYS A 193 1.48 -13.12 -6.66
CA LYS A 193 0.66 -12.85 -7.83
C LYS A 193 1.32 -11.63 -8.43
N GLU A 194 2.18 -11.84 -9.43
CA GLU A 194 2.74 -10.79 -10.23
C GLU A 194 1.50 -10.33 -10.94
N LEU A 195 0.87 -9.31 -10.36
CA LEU A 195 -0.13 -8.53 -11.05
C LEU A 195 0.65 -7.77 -12.12
N GLU A 196 1.13 -8.49 -13.13
CA GLU A 196 1.75 -7.85 -14.27
C GLU A 196 0.64 -7.06 -14.95
N MET A 197 0.67 -5.74 -14.74
CA MET A 197 -0.35 -4.86 -15.28
C MET A 197 -0.40 -4.99 -16.79
N LYS A 198 -1.61 -5.13 -17.34
CA LYS A 198 -1.85 -5.15 -18.79
C LYS A 198 -1.40 -3.87 -19.50
N HIS A 199 -1.23 -2.77 -18.77
CA HIS A 199 -0.87 -1.47 -19.32
C HIS A 199 0.24 -0.81 -18.48
N PRO A 200 1.50 -0.77 -18.97
CA PRO A 200 2.54 0.01 -18.33
C PRO A 200 2.15 1.49 -18.37
N LEU A 201 2.16 2.14 -17.21
CA LEU A 201 1.94 3.59 -17.11
C LEU A 201 3.17 4.31 -17.67
N ARG A 202 2.97 5.20 -18.65
CA ARG A 202 4.05 5.97 -19.30
C ARG A 202 3.94 7.45 -18.95
N TYR A 203 5.02 8.06 -18.50
CA TYR A 203 5.07 9.46 -18.04
C TYR A 203 6.10 10.28 -18.83
N PRO A 204 5.71 11.28 -19.63
CA PRO A 204 6.66 12.12 -20.38
C PRO A 204 7.58 12.98 -19.51
#